data_AF-A0A0L8GS27-F1
#
_entry.id   AF-A0A0L8GS27-F1
#
_cell.length_a   1.000
_cell.length_b   1.000
_cell.length_c   1.000
_cell.angle_alpha   90.00
_cell.angle_beta   90.00
_cell.angle_gamma   90.00
#
_symmetry.space_group_name_H-M   'P 1'
#
loop_
_entity.id
_entity.type
_entity.pdbx_description
1 polymer ?
#
loop_
_entity_poly.entity_id
_entity_poly.type
_entity_poly.pdbx_seq_one_letter_code
_entity_poly.pdbx_strand_id
1 'polypeptide(L)'
;MHQPAPGKLYVEPNISINGQRLNAVGKFTYLSSTLSRNVVIDDEINTRLAKASAAFGRLHKNVWDRRGITSMTKIKVYKAVILTTLLYGCESWTVYQHHVKKLNHFHTTRLRKLLGISRQERIPDTEHGKRSHGGQKKRFKDSLKVLLEAFNIDPSSWEQTALDRAKWRAAVHNGTRQYESDRKAAAEKRRQNRKYNALKPPAPATIPCPYCSRSFQARIELISHLRTH
;
A
#
# COMPACT_ATOMS: atom_id res chain seq x y z
N MET A 1 24.89 -0.71 23.37
CA MET A 1 24.39 -2.09 23.57
C MET A 1 25.50 -3.03 23.14
N HIS A 2 25.81 -4.05 23.95
CA HIS A 2 26.87 -5.01 23.60
C HIS A 2 26.32 -6.04 22.60
N GLN A 3 26.78 -5.98 21.36
CA GLN A 3 26.45 -6.97 20.35
C GLN A 3 27.63 -7.95 20.25
N PRO A 4 27.44 -9.24 20.57
CA PRO A 4 28.52 -10.22 20.41
C PRO A 4 28.91 -10.33 18.94
N ALA A 5 30.19 -10.62 18.69
CA ALA A 5 30.69 -10.82 17.32
C ALA A 5 29.88 -11.90 16.58
N PRO A 6 29.68 -11.77 15.26
CA PRO A 6 28.96 -12.76 14.46
C PRO A 6 29.51 -14.18 14.70
N GLY A 7 28.66 -15.12 15.08
CA GLY A 7 29.04 -16.52 15.36
C GLY A 7 29.38 -16.83 16.83
N LYS A 8 29.45 -15.84 17.73
CA LYS A 8 29.57 -16.11 19.18
C LYS A 8 28.21 -16.37 19.81
N LEU A 9 28.11 -17.41 20.62
CA LEU A 9 26.92 -17.69 21.43
C LEU A 9 26.69 -16.54 22.43
N TYR A 10 25.42 -16.18 22.61
CA TYR A 10 25.03 -15.17 23.58
C TYR A 10 25.29 -15.68 25.00
N VAL A 11 26.09 -14.92 25.76
CA VAL A 11 26.30 -15.13 27.19
C VAL A 11 25.48 -14.09 27.94
N GLU A 12 24.64 -14.54 28.85
CA GLU A 12 23.81 -13.66 29.66
C GLU A 12 24.69 -12.85 30.63
N PRO A 13 24.57 -11.51 30.65
CA PRO A 13 25.39 -10.69 31.53
C PRO A 13 24.93 -10.83 32.98
N ASN A 14 25.88 -11.03 33.91
CA ASN A 14 25.60 -11.06 35.34
C ASN A 14 25.74 -9.65 35.93
N ILE A 15 24.62 -8.91 35.99
CA ILE A 15 24.56 -7.53 36.48
C ILE A 15 23.75 -7.53 37.78
N SER A 16 24.31 -6.93 38.84
CA SER A 16 23.61 -6.73 40.11
C SER A 16 23.53 -5.24 40.47
N ILE A 17 22.41 -4.84 41.08
CA ILE A 17 22.21 -3.52 41.67
C ILE A 17 21.83 -3.75 43.12
N ASN A 18 22.56 -3.17 44.06
CA ASN A 18 22.33 -3.32 45.51
C ASN A 18 22.20 -4.78 45.98
N GLY A 19 23.01 -5.69 45.41
CA GLY A 19 22.99 -7.12 45.72
C GLY A 19 21.86 -7.93 45.07
N GLN A 20 20.95 -7.31 44.31
CA GLN A 20 19.94 -8.01 43.52
C GLN A 20 20.39 -8.17 42.06
N ARG A 21 20.37 -9.41 41.56
CA ARG A 21 20.65 -9.70 40.15
C ARG A 21 19.49 -9.25 39.26
N LEU A 22 19.79 -8.56 38.18
CA LEU A 22 18.80 -8.16 37.18
C LEU A 22 18.48 -9.31 36.23
N ASN A 23 17.20 -9.48 35.91
CA ASN A 23 16.74 -10.48 34.95
C ASN A 23 17.03 -10.05 33.51
N ALA A 24 17.66 -10.93 32.72
CA ALA A 24 17.88 -10.68 31.30
C ALA A 24 16.63 -11.00 30.47
N VAL A 25 15.90 -9.97 30.08
CA VAL A 25 14.68 -10.13 29.25
C VAL A 25 15.01 -10.06 27.76
N GLY A 26 14.27 -10.81 26.94
CA GLY A 26 14.39 -10.74 25.47
C GLY A 26 13.82 -9.46 24.86
N LYS A 27 12.81 -8.87 25.50
CA LYS A 27 12.16 -7.60 25.13
C LYS A 27 11.99 -6.73 26.36
N PHE A 28 12.35 -5.47 26.26
CA PHE A 28 12.25 -4.51 27.36
C PHE A 28 11.58 -3.23 26.86
N THR A 29 10.56 -2.74 27.57
CA THR A 29 9.91 -1.48 27.22
C THR A 29 10.47 -0.35 28.08
N TYR A 30 11.15 0.60 27.44
CA TYR A 30 11.68 1.80 28.07
C TYR A 30 11.03 3.03 27.46
N LEU A 31 10.41 3.89 28.29
CA LEU A 31 9.75 5.13 27.84
C LEU A 31 8.81 4.93 26.63
N SER A 32 8.04 3.84 26.67
CA SER A 32 7.13 3.39 25.61
C SER A 32 7.77 2.86 24.32
N SER A 33 9.10 2.76 24.24
CA SER A 33 9.86 2.13 23.16
C SER A 33 10.28 0.72 23.55
N THR A 34 10.05 -0.25 22.68
CA THR A 34 10.40 -1.66 22.88
C THR A 34 11.78 -1.94 22.31
N LEU A 35 12.71 -2.29 23.19
CA LEU A 35 14.05 -2.73 22.84
C LEU A 35 14.08 -4.26 22.82
N SER A 36 14.60 -4.83 21.74
CA SER A 36 14.79 -6.28 21.60
C SER A 36 16.25 -6.64 21.83
N ARG A 37 16.51 -7.81 22.43
CA ARG A 37 17.87 -8.31 22.74
C ARG A 37 18.76 -8.41 21.50
N ASN A 38 18.17 -8.76 20.37
CA ASN A 38 18.87 -8.89 19.09
C ASN A 38 19.04 -7.55 18.35
N VAL A 39 18.64 -6.42 18.96
CA VAL A 39 18.70 -5.07 18.38
C VAL A 39 17.93 -4.96 17.06
N VAL A 40 16.96 -5.85 16.81
CA VAL A 40 16.13 -5.80 15.60
C VAL A 40 14.97 -4.83 15.83
N ILE A 41 14.88 -3.82 14.96
CA ILE A 41 13.88 -2.75 15.07
C ILE A 41 12.45 -3.20 14.72
N ASP A 42 12.27 -4.40 14.16
CA ASP A 42 10.97 -4.95 13.79
C ASP A 42 9.98 -4.99 14.96
N ASP A 43 10.44 -5.36 16.16
CA ASP A 43 9.58 -5.44 17.34
C ASP A 43 9.01 -4.07 17.73
N GLU A 44 9.83 -3.02 17.65
CA GLU A 44 9.40 -1.65 17.90
C GLU A 44 8.41 -1.18 16.81
N ILE A 45 8.75 -1.39 15.53
CA ILE A 45 7.87 -1.04 14.41
C ILE A 45 6.52 -1.76 14.51
N ASN A 46 6.52 -3.05 14.84
CA ASN A 46 5.29 -3.84 15.03
C ASN A 46 4.47 -3.30 16.21
N THR A 47 5.12 -2.94 17.31
CA THR A 47 4.48 -2.35 18.48
C THR A 47 3.81 -1.02 18.11
N ARG A 48 4.48 -0.15 17.34
CA ARG A 48 3.92 1.13 16.86
C ARG A 48 2.77 0.95 15.88
N LEU A 49 2.89 -0.01 14.96
CA LEU A 49 1.81 -0.38 14.04
C LEU A 49 0.56 -0.86 14.81
N ALA A 50 0.74 -1.63 15.88
CA ALA A 50 -0.35 -2.07 16.74
C ALA A 50 -0.98 -0.89 17.49
N LYS A 51 -0.18 -0.02 18.12
CA LYS A 51 -0.65 1.19 18.82
C LYS A 51 -1.42 2.14 17.88
N ALA A 52 -0.86 2.41 16.71
CA ALA A 52 -1.49 3.25 15.68
C ALA A 52 -2.78 2.61 15.13
N SER A 53 -2.81 1.28 14.95
CA SER A 53 -4.02 0.56 14.57
C SER A 53 -5.12 0.69 15.63
N ALA A 54 -4.77 0.54 16.90
CA ALA A 54 -5.72 0.67 18.01
C ALA A 54 -6.25 2.11 18.14
N ALA A 55 -5.37 3.12 18.01
CA ALA A 55 -5.78 4.52 17.96
C ALA A 55 -6.73 4.80 16.78
N PHE A 56 -6.42 4.26 15.59
CA PHE A 56 -7.29 4.40 14.42
C PHE A 56 -8.65 3.74 14.66
N GLY A 57 -8.69 2.54 15.24
CA GLY A 57 -9.94 1.86 15.57
C GLY A 57 -10.82 2.63 16.56
N ARG A 58 -10.21 3.21 17.59
CA ARG A 58 -10.93 4.02 18.60
C ARG A 58 -11.61 5.26 18.03
N LEU A 59 -11.08 5.83 16.95
CA LEU A 59 -11.64 7.02 16.29
C LEU A 59 -12.70 6.69 15.22
N HIS A 60 -13.02 5.41 15.00
CA HIS A 60 -13.89 4.97 13.90
C HIS A 60 -15.29 5.58 13.95
N LYS A 61 -16.03 5.33 15.03
CA LYS A 61 -17.43 5.78 15.15
C LYS A 61 -17.55 7.30 15.26
N ASN A 62 -16.59 7.94 15.93
CA ASN A 62 -16.71 9.35 16.32
C ASN A 62 -16.13 10.32 15.28
N VAL A 63 -15.09 9.88 14.55
CA VAL A 63 -14.38 10.74 13.58
C VAL A 63 -14.49 10.21 12.17
N TRP A 64 -14.23 8.93 11.93
CA TRP A 64 -14.13 8.40 10.56
C TRP A 64 -15.48 8.24 9.88
N ASP A 65 -16.48 7.68 10.57
CA ASP A 65 -17.82 7.44 10.02
C ASP A 65 -18.75 8.65 10.11
N ARG A 66 -18.37 9.65 10.93
CA ARG A 66 -19.22 10.81 11.16
C ARG A 66 -19.34 11.65 9.89
N ARG A 67 -20.59 11.79 9.40
CA ARG A 67 -20.91 12.55 8.16
C ARG A 67 -20.70 14.05 8.33
N GLY A 68 -20.89 14.58 9.53
CA GLY A 68 -20.69 16.01 9.84
C GLY A 68 -19.24 16.47 9.91
N ILE A 69 -18.26 15.57 9.71
CA ILE A 69 -16.83 15.92 9.71
C ILE A 69 -16.31 15.88 8.28
N THR A 70 -15.68 16.97 7.84
CA THR A 70 -15.11 17.05 6.49
C THR A 70 -13.89 16.15 6.34
N SER A 71 -13.63 15.69 5.11
CA SER A 71 -12.44 14.88 4.79
C SER A 71 -11.13 15.57 5.17
N MET A 72 -11.07 16.90 5.04
CA MET A 72 -9.90 17.68 5.44
C MET A 72 -9.64 17.62 6.95
N THR A 73 -10.69 17.73 7.77
CA THR A 73 -10.57 17.58 9.23
C THR A 73 -10.17 16.15 9.59
N LYS A 74 -10.74 15.13 8.92
CA LYS A 74 -10.34 13.73 9.10
C LYS A 74 -8.85 13.53 8.81
N ILE A 75 -8.32 14.12 7.74
CA ILE A 75 -6.88 14.08 7.41
C ILE A 75 -6.04 14.77 8.49
N LYS A 76 -6.47 15.93 9.00
CA LYS A 76 -5.76 16.63 10.10
C LYS A 76 -5.70 15.77 11.36
N VAL A 77 -6.82 15.16 11.77
CA VAL A 77 -6.85 14.24 12.93
C VAL A 77 -5.96 13.02 12.69
N TYR A 78 -5.98 12.45 11.48
CA TYR A 78 -5.10 11.34 11.13
C TYR A 78 -3.61 11.71 11.29
N LYS A 79 -3.20 12.87 10.76
CA LYS A 79 -1.81 13.37 10.93
C LYS A 79 -1.46 13.62 12.40
N ALA A 80 -2.38 14.22 13.16
CA ALA A 80 -2.13 14.61 14.55
C ALA A 80 -2.05 13.42 15.51
N VAL A 81 -2.83 12.35 15.29
CA VAL A 81 -2.96 11.24 16.24
C VAL A 81 -2.32 9.96 15.72
N ILE A 82 -2.61 9.59 14.47
CA ILE A 82 -2.22 8.26 13.94
C ILE A 82 -0.77 8.30 13.47
N LEU A 83 -0.39 9.35 12.73
CA LEU A 83 0.98 9.47 12.22
C LEU A 83 1.99 9.70 13.33
N THR A 84 1.66 10.53 14.32
CA THR A 84 2.48 10.75 15.52
C THR A 84 2.64 9.47 16.34
N THR A 85 1.57 8.68 16.54
CA THR A 85 1.65 7.39 17.22
C THR A 85 2.52 6.39 16.45
N LEU A 86 2.40 6.37 15.12
CA LEU A 86 3.15 5.46 14.25
C LEU A 86 4.64 5.79 14.21
N LEU A 87 5.00 7.08 14.17
CA LEU A 87 6.37 7.57 14.02
C LEU A 87 7.03 7.95 15.35
N TYR A 88 6.38 7.70 16.48
CA TYR A 88 6.99 7.99 17.78
C TYR A 88 8.32 7.22 17.91
N GLY A 89 9.39 7.95 18.22
CA GLY A 89 10.73 7.40 18.39
C GLY A 89 11.47 7.12 17.09
N CYS A 90 10.94 7.51 15.92
CA CYS A 90 11.57 7.24 14.62
C CYS A 90 12.97 7.86 14.46
N GLU A 91 13.28 8.92 15.21
CA GLU A 91 14.61 9.55 15.27
C GLU A 91 15.71 8.58 15.71
N SER A 92 15.35 7.55 16.48
CA SER A 92 16.27 6.52 16.99
C SER A 92 16.27 5.24 16.16
N TRP A 93 15.48 5.17 15.08
CA TRP A 93 15.33 3.93 14.32
C TRP A 93 16.36 3.83 13.19
N THR A 94 17.13 2.75 13.21
CA THR A 94 17.93 2.33 12.05
C THR A 94 17.05 1.50 11.11
N VAL A 95 16.37 2.16 10.15
CA VAL A 95 15.43 1.51 9.22
C VAL A 95 16.04 1.12 7.87
N TYR A 96 15.73 -0.08 7.41
CA TYR A 96 15.94 -0.56 6.04
C TYR A 96 14.74 -0.26 5.12
N GLN A 97 14.94 -0.37 3.81
CA GLN A 97 13.90 -0.11 2.81
C GLN A 97 12.62 -0.94 3.03
N HIS A 98 12.73 -2.18 3.51
CA HIS A 98 11.57 -3.03 3.76
C HIS A 98 10.72 -2.54 4.96
N HIS A 99 11.35 -1.94 5.98
CA HIS A 99 10.63 -1.29 7.08
C HIS A 99 9.86 -0.06 6.59
N VAL A 100 10.48 0.79 5.76
CA VAL A 100 9.80 1.95 5.16
C VAL A 100 8.62 1.50 4.30
N LYS A 101 8.79 0.46 3.47
CA LYS A 101 7.69 -0.13 2.68
C LYS A 101 6.54 -0.62 3.56
N LYS A 102 6.84 -1.21 4.71
CA LYS A 102 5.85 -1.69 5.69
C LYS A 102 5.08 -0.53 6.32
N LEU A 103 5.77 0.55 6.72
CA LEU A 103 5.16 1.78 7.24
C LEU A 103 4.29 2.48 6.18
N ASN A 104 4.80 2.61 4.95
CA ASN A 104 4.04 3.18 3.82
C ASN A 104 2.81 2.34 3.48
N HIS A 105 2.92 1.01 3.54
CA HIS A 105 1.78 0.12 3.34
C HIS A 105 0.68 0.39 4.37
N PHE A 106 1.05 0.52 5.65
CA PHE A 106 0.12 0.87 6.71
C PHE A 106 -0.52 2.23 6.46
N HIS A 107 0.30 3.27 6.24
CA HIS A 107 -0.14 4.63 6.05
C HIS A 107 -1.14 4.75 4.89
N THR A 108 -0.78 4.24 3.72
CA THR A 108 -1.62 4.25 2.53
C THR A 108 -2.89 3.44 2.73
N THR A 109 -2.82 2.30 3.43
CA THR A 109 -4.02 1.48 3.71
C THR A 109 -5.01 2.19 4.62
N ARG A 110 -4.53 2.87 5.67
CA ARG A 110 -5.39 3.58 6.62
C ARG A 110 -5.97 4.85 6.02
N LEU A 111 -5.19 5.67 5.33
CA LEU A 111 -5.69 6.86 4.61
C LEU A 111 -6.72 6.49 3.56
N ARG A 112 -6.49 5.41 2.81
CA ARG A 112 -7.44 4.97 1.78
C ARG A 112 -8.77 4.53 2.40
N LYS A 113 -8.74 3.82 3.54
CA LYS A 113 -9.96 3.49 4.30
C LYS A 113 -10.67 4.76 4.80
N LEU A 114 -9.91 5.71 5.34
CA LEU A 114 -10.42 6.99 5.83
C LEU A 114 -11.14 7.81 4.75
N LEU A 115 -10.58 7.81 3.53
CA LEU A 115 -11.10 8.58 2.39
C LEU A 115 -12.11 7.80 1.55
N GLY A 116 -12.45 6.56 1.93
CA GLY A 116 -13.38 5.71 1.17
C GLY A 116 -12.89 5.32 -0.22
N ILE A 117 -11.59 5.45 -0.51
CA ILE A 117 -11.02 5.16 -1.82
C ILE A 117 -10.99 3.65 -2.03
N SER A 118 -11.52 3.19 -3.15
CA SER A 118 -11.62 1.75 -3.39
C SER A 118 -10.26 1.13 -3.73
N ARG A 119 -10.10 -0.19 -3.51
CA ARG A 119 -8.86 -0.90 -3.91
C ARG A 119 -8.62 -0.80 -5.43
N GLN A 120 -9.66 -0.66 -6.24
CA GLN A 120 -9.55 -0.52 -7.70
C GLN A 120 -9.06 0.87 -8.14
N GLU A 121 -9.27 1.89 -7.31
CA GLU A 121 -8.76 3.26 -7.53
C GLU A 121 -7.33 3.42 -6.99
N ARG A 122 -6.78 2.37 -6.36
CA ARG A 122 -5.42 2.34 -5.85
C ARG A 122 -4.43 2.46 -7.00
N ILE A 123 -3.75 3.59 -7.04
CA ILE A 123 -2.47 3.71 -7.73
C ILE A 123 -1.43 3.04 -6.80
N PRO A 124 -0.73 1.99 -7.24
CA PRO A 124 0.41 1.46 -6.51
C PRO A 124 1.42 2.57 -6.33
N ASP A 125 1.94 2.69 -5.11
CA ASP A 125 3.13 3.47 -4.85
C ASP A 125 4.27 2.78 -5.61
N THR A 126 4.60 3.31 -6.78
CA THR A 126 5.56 2.69 -7.70
C THR A 126 6.69 3.70 -7.83
N GLU A 127 7.81 3.44 -7.14
CA GLU A 127 9.06 4.18 -7.36
C GLU A 127 9.52 4.08 -8.82
N HIS A 128 9.01 3.10 -9.59
CA HIS A 128 9.33 2.85 -10.99
C HIS A 128 8.06 2.52 -11.80
N GLY A 129 7.98 2.98 -13.04
CA GLY A 129 6.81 2.79 -13.92
C GLY A 129 6.35 1.34 -14.07
N LYS A 130 5.02 1.11 -14.10
CA LYS A 130 4.42 -0.23 -14.20
C LYS A 130 4.79 -0.94 -15.51
N ARG A 131 4.95 -2.26 -15.42
CA ARG A 131 5.13 -3.21 -16.54
C ARG A 131 3.81 -3.90 -16.93
N SER A 132 3.76 -4.52 -18.12
CA SER A 132 3.00 -5.75 -18.36
C SER A 132 3.71 -6.94 -17.69
N HIS A 133 2.98 -8.00 -17.34
CA HIS A 133 3.55 -9.15 -16.62
C HIS A 133 4.69 -9.78 -17.45
N GLY A 134 5.90 -9.92 -16.86
CA GLY A 134 7.07 -10.54 -17.50
C GLY A 134 8.06 -9.62 -18.24
N GLY A 135 7.77 -8.32 -18.43
CA GLY A 135 8.64 -7.42 -19.19
C GLY A 135 9.87 -6.86 -18.42
N GLN A 136 10.79 -6.19 -19.12
CA GLN A 136 11.90 -5.43 -18.49
C GLN A 136 11.37 -4.20 -17.72
N LYS A 137 12.12 -3.71 -16.73
CA LYS A 137 11.80 -2.43 -16.05
C LYS A 137 11.88 -1.28 -17.05
N LYS A 138 10.86 -0.42 -17.10
CA LYS A 138 10.88 0.81 -17.92
C LYS A 138 11.97 1.77 -17.41
N ARG A 139 12.64 2.47 -18.32
CA ARG A 139 13.53 3.57 -17.94
C ARG A 139 12.69 4.76 -17.49
N PHE A 140 13.29 5.66 -16.71
CA PHE A 140 12.61 6.88 -16.25
C PHE A 140 12.07 7.72 -17.42
N LYS A 141 12.88 7.89 -18.48
CA LYS A 141 12.49 8.59 -19.72
C LYS A 141 11.23 8.00 -20.37
N ASP A 142 11.10 6.68 -20.42
CA ASP A 142 9.92 6.02 -21.01
C ASP A 142 8.65 6.32 -20.20
N SER A 143 8.81 6.45 -18.88
CA SER A 143 7.71 6.81 -17.98
C SER A 143 7.29 8.27 -18.16
N LEU A 144 8.25 9.18 -18.33
CA LEU A 144 7.97 10.58 -18.63
C LEU A 144 7.28 10.73 -19.99
N LYS A 145 7.75 10.04 -21.03
CA LYS A 145 7.14 10.11 -22.36
C LYS A 145 5.66 9.73 -22.33
N VAL A 146 5.33 8.62 -21.67
CA VAL A 146 3.93 8.16 -21.50
C VAL A 146 3.09 9.17 -20.71
N LEU A 147 3.65 9.82 -19.69
CA LEU A 147 2.95 10.84 -18.92
C LEU A 147 2.71 12.12 -19.72
N LEU A 148 3.69 12.56 -20.50
CA LEU A 148 3.56 13.73 -21.38
C LEU A 148 2.47 13.49 -22.42
N GLU A 149 2.50 12.33 -23.09
CA GLU A 149 1.44 11.91 -24.02
C GLU A 149 0.07 11.89 -23.34
N ALA A 150 -0.02 11.33 -22.12
CA ALA A 150 -1.28 11.29 -21.36
C ALA A 150 -1.77 12.67 -20.91
N PHE A 151 -0.89 13.68 -20.82
CA PHE A 151 -1.24 15.06 -20.51
C PHE A 151 -1.48 15.91 -21.76
N ASN A 152 -1.47 15.30 -22.95
CA ASN A 152 -1.52 15.97 -24.24
C ASN A 152 -0.38 16.99 -24.43
N ILE A 153 0.80 16.68 -23.88
CA ILE A 153 2.03 17.44 -24.08
C ILE A 153 2.90 16.65 -25.06
N ASP A 154 3.28 17.29 -26.15
CA ASP A 154 4.11 16.64 -27.17
C ASP A 154 5.52 16.30 -26.61
N PRO A 155 5.93 15.02 -26.60
CA PRO A 155 7.23 14.61 -26.06
C PRO A 155 8.45 15.09 -26.86
N SER A 156 8.28 15.56 -28.10
CA SER A 156 9.37 16.13 -28.90
C SER A 156 9.59 17.63 -28.65
N SER A 157 8.56 18.37 -28.27
CA SER A 157 8.60 19.84 -28.10
C SER A 157 8.31 20.32 -26.67
N TRP A 158 8.24 19.41 -25.69
CA TRP A 158 7.96 19.75 -24.29
C TRP A 158 8.97 20.74 -23.70
N GLU A 159 10.25 20.68 -24.11
CA GLU A 159 11.30 21.60 -23.64
C GLU A 159 10.99 23.05 -24.05
N GLN A 160 10.56 23.26 -25.30
CA GLN A 160 10.15 24.58 -25.80
C GLN A 160 8.91 25.11 -25.06
N THR A 161 7.97 24.20 -24.73
CA THR A 161 6.79 24.55 -23.95
C THR A 161 7.12 24.84 -22.48
N ALA A 162 8.17 24.21 -21.95
CA ALA A 162 8.64 24.39 -20.58
C ALA A 162 9.38 25.73 -20.35
N LEU A 163 9.92 26.35 -21.42
CA LEU A 163 10.53 27.68 -21.35
C LEU A 163 9.52 28.74 -20.88
N ASP A 164 8.27 28.65 -21.33
CA ASP A 164 7.17 29.43 -20.76
C ASP A 164 6.63 28.72 -19.53
N ARG A 165 7.10 29.17 -18.35
CA ARG A 165 6.73 28.57 -17.06
C ARG A 165 5.25 28.69 -16.74
N ALA A 166 4.56 29.72 -17.23
CA ALA A 166 3.12 29.90 -16.98
C ALA A 166 2.32 28.90 -17.84
N LYS A 167 2.62 28.84 -19.13
CA LYS A 167 2.03 27.88 -20.07
C LYS A 167 2.31 26.44 -19.66
N TRP A 168 3.53 26.13 -19.24
CA TRP A 168 3.92 24.80 -18.73
C TRP A 168 3.09 24.36 -17.53
N ARG A 169 2.95 25.24 -16.52
CA ARG A 169 2.15 24.93 -15.33
C ARG A 169 0.68 24.72 -15.67
N ALA A 170 0.12 25.56 -16.53
CA ALA A 170 -1.25 25.42 -17.00
C ALA A 170 -1.46 24.09 -17.74
N ALA A 171 -0.54 23.74 -18.65
CA ALA A 171 -0.59 22.48 -19.41
C ALA A 171 -0.51 21.26 -18.48
N VAL A 172 0.45 21.22 -17.56
CA VAL A 172 0.59 20.12 -16.59
C VAL A 172 -0.63 20.02 -15.68
N HIS A 173 -1.15 21.15 -15.18
CA HIS A 173 -2.32 21.17 -14.32
C HIS A 173 -3.57 20.66 -15.04
N ASN A 174 -3.82 21.16 -16.25
CA ASN A 174 -4.96 20.74 -17.07
C ASN A 174 -4.83 19.27 -17.48
N GLY A 175 -3.64 18.84 -17.92
CA GLY A 175 -3.35 17.45 -18.25
C GLY A 175 -3.55 16.51 -17.07
N THR A 176 -3.09 16.90 -15.88
CA THR A 176 -3.32 16.12 -14.65
C THR A 176 -4.81 16.02 -14.33
N ARG A 177 -5.54 17.14 -14.39
CA ARG A 177 -6.99 17.18 -14.11
C ARG A 177 -7.77 16.30 -15.09
N GLN A 178 -7.45 16.38 -16.37
CA GLN A 178 -8.07 15.57 -17.42
C GLN A 178 -7.76 14.09 -17.21
N TYR A 179 -6.49 13.74 -17.02
CA TYR A 179 -6.05 12.38 -16.74
C TYR A 179 -6.77 11.77 -15.52
N GLU A 180 -6.92 12.54 -14.44
CA GLU A 180 -7.66 12.08 -13.27
C GLU A 180 -9.16 11.90 -13.55
N SER A 181 -9.76 12.79 -14.34
CA SER A 181 -11.15 12.69 -14.78
C SER A 181 -11.39 11.43 -15.60
N ASP A 182 -10.58 11.21 -16.63
CA ASP A 182 -10.66 10.05 -17.53
C ASP A 182 -10.45 8.75 -16.76
N ARG A 183 -9.49 8.75 -15.82
CA ARG A 183 -9.25 7.60 -14.96
C ARG A 183 -10.48 7.27 -14.09
N LYS A 184 -11.15 8.27 -13.51
CA LYS A 184 -12.38 8.08 -12.73
C LYS A 184 -13.51 7.56 -13.61
N ALA A 185 -13.70 8.16 -14.79
CA ALA A 185 -14.72 7.73 -15.75
C ALA A 185 -14.50 6.27 -16.21
N ALA A 186 -13.26 5.90 -16.53
CA ALA A 186 -12.91 4.53 -16.91
C ALA A 186 -13.15 3.53 -15.77
N ALA A 187 -12.86 3.91 -14.52
CA ALA A 187 -13.14 3.07 -13.35
C ALA A 187 -14.65 2.86 -13.16
N GLU A 188 -15.47 3.90 -13.36
CA GLU A 188 -16.92 3.80 -13.26
C GLU A 188 -17.52 2.97 -14.40
N LYS A 189 -17.05 3.14 -15.64
CA LYS A 189 -17.42 2.28 -16.77
C LYS A 189 -17.13 0.81 -16.47
N ARG A 190 -15.96 0.48 -15.90
CA ARG A 190 -15.65 -0.89 -15.44
C ARG A 190 -16.58 -1.38 -14.34
N ARG A 191 -17.05 -0.50 -13.45
CA ARG A 191 -18.05 -0.84 -12.41
C ARG A 191 -19.39 -1.16 -13.05
N GLN A 192 -19.87 -0.33 -13.97
CA GLN A 192 -21.12 -0.55 -14.70
C GLN A 192 -21.08 -1.85 -15.52
N ASN A 193 -20.01 -2.10 -16.26
CA ASN A 193 -19.84 -3.34 -17.02
C ASN A 193 -19.93 -4.58 -16.13
N ARG A 194 -19.40 -4.53 -14.90
CA ARG A 194 -19.53 -5.65 -13.95
C ARG A 194 -20.96 -5.86 -13.48
N LYS A 195 -21.71 -4.79 -13.19
CA LYS A 195 -23.13 -4.88 -12.83
C LYS A 195 -23.94 -5.48 -13.98
N TYR A 196 -23.71 -4.98 -15.20
CA TYR A 196 -24.35 -5.50 -16.40
C TYR A 196 -24.02 -6.98 -16.63
N ASN A 197 -22.74 -7.37 -16.55
CA ASN A 197 -22.33 -8.76 -16.74
C ASN A 197 -22.87 -9.70 -15.65
N ALA A 198 -23.04 -9.23 -14.41
CA ALA A 198 -23.63 -10.02 -13.33
C ALA A 198 -25.13 -10.28 -13.53
N LEU A 199 -25.82 -9.39 -14.24
CA LEU A 199 -27.24 -9.55 -14.59
C LEU A 199 -27.45 -10.38 -15.87
N LYS A 200 -26.38 -10.65 -16.62
CA LYS A 200 -26.48 -11.42 -17.86
C LYS A 200 -26.76 -12.89 -17.53
N PRO A 201 -27.78 -13.53 -18.13
CA PRO A 201 -28.03 -14.94 -17.91
C PRO A 201 -26.81 -15.78 -18.35
N PRO A 202 -26.52 -16.88 -17.63
CA PRO A 202 -25.40 -17.74 -17.97
C PRO A 202 -25.59 -18.33 -19.37
N ALA A 203 -24.50 -18.44 -20.13
CA ALA A 203 -24.53 -19.08 -21.44
C ALA A 203 -24.92 -20.56 -21.30
N PRO A 204 -25.66 -21.13 -22.26
CA PRO A 204 -25.99 -22.54 -22.23
C PRO A 204 -24.72 -23.40 -22.26
N ALA A 205 -24.76 -24.55 -21.58
CA ALA A 205 -23.65 -25.49 -21.52
C ALA A 205 -23.56 -26.31 -22.82
N THR A 206 -22.74 -25.87 -23.77
CA THR A 206 -22.63 -26.49 -25.11
C THR A 206 -21.49 -27.50 -25.21
N ILE A 207 -20.60 -27.59 -24.21
CA ILE A 207 -19.39 -28.42 -24.30
C ILE A 207 -19.61 -29.75 -23.57
N PRO A 208 -19.83 -30.87 -24.26
CA PRO A 208 -20.02 -32.17 -23.60
C PRO A 208 -18.70 -32.76 -23.09
N CYS A 209 -18.76 -33.55 -22.01
CA CYS A 209 -17.66 -34.40 -21.58
C CYS A 209 -17.58 -35.67 -22.44
N PRO A 210 -16.38 -36.12 -22.85
CA PRO A 210 -16.23 -37.35 -23.63
C PRO A 210 -16.42 -38.64 -22.80
N TYR A 211 -16.35 -38.56 -21.46
CA TYR A 211 -16.41 -39.73 -20.57
C TYR A 211 -17.69 -39.82 -19.72
N CYS A 212 -18.53 -38.78 -19.70
CA CYS A 212 -19.81 -38.79 -19.00
C CYS A 212 -20.83 -37.84 -19.63
N SER A 213 -22.11 -37.94 -19.22
CA SER A 213 -23.21 -37.15 -19.78
C SER A 213 -23.26 -35.68 -19.31
N ARG A 214 -22.18 -35.15 -18.71
CA ARG A 214 -22.13 -33.76 -18.23
C ARG A 214 -21.72 -32.81 -19.34
N SER A 215 -22.33 -31.62 -19.36
CA SER A 215 -21.96 -30.52 -20.25
C SER A 215 -21.52 -29.29 -19.47
N PHE A 216 -20.58 -28.53 -20.03
CA PHE A 216 -19.92 -27.39 -19.40
C PHE A 216 -20.10 -26.12 -20.23
N GLN A 217 -20.06 -24.97 -19.56
CA GLN A 217 -20.23 -23.65 -20.18
C GLN A 217 -18.88 -23.10 -20.67
N ALA A 218 -17.78 -23.48 -20.02
CA ALA A 218 -16.44 -23.07 -20.39
C ALA A 218 -15.46 -24.25 -20.47
N ARG A 219 -14.50 -24.15 -21.39
CA ARG A 219 -13.44 -25.16 -21.56
C ARG A 219 -12.60 -25.38 -20.29
N ILE A 220 -12.43 -24.35 -19.47
CA ILE A 220 -11.70 -24.43 -18.19
C ILE A 220 -12.45 -25.32 -17.18
N GLU A 221 -13.79 -25.26 -17.18
CA GLU A 221 -14.63 -26.11 -16.33
C GLU A 221 -14.51 -27.57 -16.75
N LEU A 222 -14.58 -27.83 -18.07
CA LEU A 222 -14.32 -29.17 -18.62
C LEU A 222 -12.92 -29.67 -18.22
N ILE A 223 -11.87 -28.85 -18.40
CA ILE A 223 -10.51 -29.24 -18.03
C ILE A 223 -10.40 -29.55 -16.53
N SER A 224 -11.04 -28.77 -15.68
CA SER A 224 -11.06 -29.04 -14.23
C SER A 224 -11.79 -30.34 -13.92
N HIS A 225 -12.90 -30.61 -14.60
CA HIS A 225 -13.66 -31.85 -14.45
C HIS A 225 -12.90 -33.08 -14.97
N LEU A 226 -12.19 -32.96 -16.08
CA LEU A 226 -11.35 -34.05 -16.62
C LEU A 226 -10.20 -34.44 -15.69
N ARG A 227 -9.76 -33.57 -14.77
CA ARG A 227 -8.78 -33.92 -13.73
C ARG A 227 -9.35 -34.80 -12.62
N THR A 228 -10.67 -34.91 -12.54
CA THR A 228 -11.37 -35.72 -11.53
C THR A 228 -11.85 -37.07 -12.05
N HIS A 229 -11.65 -37.33 -13.35
CA HIS A 229 -11.72 -38.66 -13.94
C HIS A 229 -10.38 -39.37 -13.73
#